data_AF-A0A2A6MEB4-F1
#
_entry.id   AF-A0A2A6MEB4-F1
#
_cell.length_a   1.000
_cell.length_b   1.000
_cell.length_c   1.000
_cell.angle_alpha   90.00
_cell.angle_beta   90.00
_cell.angle_gamma   90.00
#
_symmetry.space_group_name_H-M   'P 1'
#
loop_
_entity.id
_entity.type
_entity.pdbx_description
1 polymer ?
#
loop_
_entity_poly.entity_id
_entity_poly.type
_entity_poly.pdbx_seq_one_letter_code
_entity_poly.pdbx_strand_id
1 'polypeptide(L)'
;MNQAHESFSEHALEGPSNRSFGYTVGGILLAFVLARWFISGGLTPITTGLAVIGCILVLLAFASPDWLALPNRLWMKLGLLLFKIVNPVVMLLIYAVAFVPIGVFLRLRGYDPLVAAFDKGAHTYWNERQPHEPDPTTMRNQF
;
A
#
# COMPACT_ATOMS: atom_id res chain seq x y z
N MET A 1 -13.82 25.43 21.94
CA MET A 1 -14.61 25.57 20.69
C MET A 1 -13.65 25.39 19.52
N ASN A 2 -13.48 24.15 19.03
CA ASN A 2 -12.77 23.86 17.77
C ASN A 2 -13.76 23.15 16.85
N GLN A 3 -14.61 23.93 16.18
CA GLN A 3 -15.40 23.42 15.06
C GLN A 3 -14.58 23.62 13.80
N ALA A 4 -13.87 22.59 13.36
CA ALA A 4 -13.52 22.47 11.95
C ALA A 4 -14.83 22.41 11.16
N HIS A 5 -14.95 23.19 10.09
CA HIS A 5 -16.19 23.32 9.32
C HIS A 5 -16.57 22.05 8.54
N GLU A 6 -15.64 21.10 8.44
CA GLU A 6 -15.84 19.78 7.83
C GLU A 6 -15.56 18.68 8.85
N SER A 7 -16.59 17.96 9.27
CA SER A 7 -16.41 16.66 9.91
C SER A 7 -16.01 15.67 8.82
N PHE A 8 -14.71 15.45 8.63
CA PHE A 8 -14.23 14.30 7.86
C PHE A 8 -14.81 13.05 8.54
N SER A 9 -15.89 12.54 7.96
CA SER A 9 -16.49 11.31 8.40
C SER A 9 -15.48 10.24 8.02
N GLU A 10 -14.62 9.84 8.94
CA GLU A 10 -13.78 8.65 8.75
C GLU A 10 -14.73 7.52 8.39
N HIS A 11 -14.77 7.19 7.09
CA HIS A 11 -15.55 6.05 6.62
C HIS A 11 -14.92 4.84 7.27
N ALA A 12 -15.60 4.30 8.29
CA ALA A 12 -15.22 3.03 8.88
C ALA A 12 -15.10 2.05 7.71
N LEU A 13 -13.91 1.49 7.53
CA LEU A 13 -13.63 0.54 6.46
C LEU A 13 -14.62 -0.62 6.59
N GLU A 14 -15.70 -0.59 5.81
CA GLU A 14 -16.65 -1.68 5.74
C GLU A 14 -15.92 -2.86 5.09
N GLY A 15 -15.61 -3.85 5.92
CA GLY A 15 -15.01 -5.08 5.43
C GLY A 15 -15.95 -5.77 4.44
N PRO A 16 -15.41 -6.53 3.46
CA PRO A 16 -16.19 -7.36 2.56
C PRO A 16 -17.24 -8.18 3.30
N SER A 17 -18.45 -8.22 2.74
CA SER A 17 -19.55 -9.04 3.25
C SER A 17 -19.10 -10.50 3.42
N ASN A 18 -19.51 -11.16 4.51
CA ASN A 18 -19.13 -12.55 4.82
C ASN A 18 -19.39 -13.52 3.66
N ARG A 19 -20.42 -13.25 2.84
CA ARG A 19 -20.72 -14.02 1.61
C ARG A 19 -19.65 -13.87 0.55
N SER A 20 -19.22 -12.63 0.30
CA SER A 20 -18.16 -12.32 -0.68
C SER A 20 -16.82 -12.95 -0.29
N PHE A 21 -16.49 -12.99 1.00
CA PHE A 21 -15.30 -13.67 1.50
C PHE A 21 -15.35 -15.19 1.17
N GLY A 22 -16.46 -15.85 1.48
CA GLY A 22 -16.58 -17.29 1.22
C GLY A 22 -16.56 -17.65 -0.27
N TYR A 23 -17.20 -16.84 -1.13
CA TYR A 23 -17.14 -17.05 -2.58
C TYR A 23 -15.76 -16.77 -3.18
N THR A 24 -15.09 -15.71 -2.74
CA THR A 24 -13.76 -15.36 -3.27
C THR A 24 -12.72 -16.37 -2.81
N VAL A 25 -12.61 -16.64 -1.51
CA VAL A 25 -11.61 -17.58 -0.99
C VAL A 25 -11.93 -19.01 -1.43
N GLY A 26 -13.18 -19.46 -1.27
CA GLY A 26 -13.60 -20.79 -1.69
C GLY A 26 -13.47 -20.98 -3.21
N GLY A 27 -13.84 -19.97 -4.00
CA GLY A 27 -13.69 -19.96 -5.45
C GLY A 27 -12.23 -20.01 -5.91
N ILE A 28 -11.34 -19.23 -5.28
CA ILE A 28 -9.90 -19.27 -5.58
C ILE A 28 -9.30 -20.65 -5.26
N LEU A 29 -9.67 -21.25 -4.12
CA LEU A 29 -9.18 -22.59 -3.76
C LEU A 29 -9.66 -23.65 -4.75
N LEU A 30 -10.93 -23.61 -5.15
CA LEU A 30 -11.47 -24.53 -6.15
C LEU A 30 -10.83 -24.31 -7.53
N ALA A 31 -10.67 -23.06 -7.96
CA ALA A 31 -9.99 -22.73 -9.21
C ALA A 31 -8.54 -23.22 -9.22
N PHE A 32 -7.82 -23.09 -8.10
CA PHE A 32 -6.47 -23.61 -7.97
C PHE A 32 -6.42 -25.14 -8.07
N VAL A 33 -7.36 -25.84 -7.42
CA VAL A 33 -7.46 -27.31 -7.54
C VAL A 33 -7.78 -27.71 -8.98
N LEU A 34 -8.70 -27.04 -9.65
CA LEU A 34 -9.05 -27.32 -11.04
C LEU A 34 -7.88 -27.07 -11.99
N ALA A 35 -7.18 -25.94 -11.84
CA ALA A 35 -5.99 -25.64 -12.62
C ALA A 35 -4.89 -26.68 -12.38
N ARG A 36 -4.67 -27.07 -11.13
CA ARG A 36 -3.69 -28.10 -10.77
C ARG A 36 -4.07 -29.44 -11.38
N TRP A 37 -5.33 -29.84 -11.28
CA TRP A 37 -5.85 -31.08 -11.85
C TRP A 37 -5.69 -31.12 -13.37
N PHE A 38 -5.97 -30.00 -14.06
CA PHE A 38 -5.79 -29.89 -15.50
C PHE A 38 -4.32 -30.05 -15.94
N ILE A 39 -3.36 -29.62 -15.11
CA ILE A 39 -1.92 -29.69 -15.41
C ILE A 39 -1.30 -31.04 -15.03
N SER A 40 -1.66 -31.67 -13.89
CA SER A 40 -1.09 -32.97 -13.47
C SER A 40 -1.90 -34.20 -13.82
N GLY A 41 -3.19 -34.07 -14.15
CA GLY A 41 -4.11 -35.21 -14.31
C GLY A 41 -4.42 -36.00 -13.03
N GLY A 42 -3.63 -35.84 -11.96
CA GLY A 42 -3.80 -36.49 -10.67
C GLY A 42 -4.18 -35.53 -9.55
N LEU A 43 -5.05 -36.01 -8.65
CA LEU A 43 -5.40 -35.35 -7.39
C LEU A 43 -4.50 -35.90 -6.28
N THR A 44 -3.67 -35.04 -5.69
CA THR A 44 -2.92 -35.37 -4.48
C THR A 44 -3.81 -35.22 -3.24
N PRO A 45 -3.50 -35.90 -2.12
CA PRO A 45 -4.24 -35.74 -0.86
C PRO A 45 -4.30 -34.28 -0.38
N ILE A 46 -3.31 -33.47 -0.75
CA ILE A 46 -3.27 -32.03 -0.46
C ILE A 46 -4.35 -31.30 -1.29
N THR A 47 -4.44 -31.57 -2.59
CA THR A 47 -5.43 -30.93 -3.47
C THR A 47 -6.87 -31.34 -3.14
N THR A 48 -7.10 -32.59 -2.73
CA THR A 48 -8.43 -33.03 -2.29
C THR A 48 -8.83 -32.36 -0.98
N GLY A 49 -7.91 -32.23 -0.01
CA GLY A 49 -8.16 -31.45 1.20
C GLY A 49 -8.51 -29.99 0.90
N LEU A 50 -7.80 -29.37 -0.03
CA LEU A 50 -8.07 -28.00 -0.48
C LEU A 50 -9.44 -27.85 -1.16
N ALA A 51 -9.83 -28.85 -1.96
CA ALA A 51 -11.13 -28.87 -2.62
C ALA A 51 -12.29 -28.99 -1.62
N VAL A 52 -12.13 -29.84 -0.60
CA VAL A 52 -13.13 -30.00 0.47
C VAL A 52 -13.29 -28.69 1.24
N ILE A 53 -12.18 -28.05 1.62
CA ILE A 53 -12.21 -26.75 2.31
C ILE A 53 -12.88 -25.68 1.44
N GLY A 54 -12.53 -25.62 0.15
CA GLY A 54 -13.13 -24.69 -0.80
C GLY A 54 -14.64 -24.89 -0.95
N CYS A 55 -15.10 -26.14 -1.12
CA CYS A 55 -16.51 -26.48 -1.17
C CYS A 55 -17.26 -26.11 0.12
N ILE A 56 -16.68 -26.42 1.29
CA ILE A 56 -17.27 -26.06 2.58
C ILE A 56 -17.43 -24.54 2.69
N LEU A 57 -16.41 -23.76 2.32
CA LEU A 57 -16.48 -22.30 2.37
C LEU A 57 -17.57 -21.73 1.44
N VAL A 58 -17.70 -22.26 0.22
CA VAL A 58 -18.75 -21.84 -0.73
C VAL A 58 -20.15 -22.24 -0.25
N LEU A 59 -20.31 -23.47 0.25
CA LEU A 59 -21.60 -23.95 0.78
C LEU A 59 -22.03 -23.17 2.02
N LEU A 60 -21.08 -22.88 2.91
CA LEU A 60 -21.34 -22.14 4.14
C LEU A 60 -21.60 -20.65 3.84
N ALA A 61 -20.98 -20.09 2.81
CA ALA A 61 -21.33 -18.75 2.29
C ALA A 61 -22.77 -18.68 1.74
N PHE A 62 -23.26 -19.77 1.15
CA PHE A 62 -24.62 -19.86 0.63
C PHE A 62 -25.67 -20.11 1.73
N ALA A 63 -25.39 -21.05 2.64
CA ALA A 63 -26.37 -21.51 3.64
C ALA A 63 -26.40 -20.67 4.92
N SER A 64 -25.24 -20.26 5.46
CA SER A 64 -25.17 -19.51 6.71
C SER A 64 -23.93 -18.62 6.76
N PRO A 65 -24.01 -17.39 6.24
CA PRO A 65 -22.88 -16.47 6.18
C PRO A 65 -22.44 -15.94 7.55
N ASP A 66 -23.26 -16.09 8.59
CA ASP A 66 -22.95 -15.60 9.94
C ASP A 66 -21.82 -16.41 10.60
N TRP A 67 -21.69 -17.69 10.27
CA TRP A 67 -20.57 -18.52 10.71
C TRP A 67 -19.23 -18.10 10.08
N LEU A 68 -19.28 -17.46 8.90
CA LEU A 68 -18.09 -16.91 8.24
C LEU A 68 -17.66 -15.57 8.81
N ALA A 69 -18.43 -14.95 9.72
CA ALA A 69 -18.10 -13.65 10.30
C ALA A 69 -16.77 -13.67 11.07
N LEU A 70 -16.53 -14.71 11.87
CA LEU A 70 -15.30 -14.90 12.63
C LEU A 70 -14.07 -15.08 11.70
N PRO A 71 -14.07 -16.07 10.78
CA PRO A 71 -12.99 -16.23 9.81
C PRO A 71 -12.74 -14.99 8.95
N ASN A 72 -13.79 -14.33 8.46
CA ASN A 72 -13.67 -13.10 7.65
C ASN A 72 -12.98 -11.98 8.45
N ARG A 73 -13.35 -11.80 9.72
CA ARG A 73 -12.73 -10.78 10.58
C ARG A 73 -11.26 -11.07 10.87
N LEU A 74 -10.90 -12.35 11.07
CA LEU A 74 -9.49 -12.75 11.24
C LEU A 74 -8.70 -12.53 9.94
N TRP A 75 -9.26 -12.92 8.81
CA TRP A 75 -8.66 -12.70 7.49
C TRP A 75 -8.43 -11.22 7.23
N MET A 76 -9.39 -10.37 7.58
CA MET A 76 -9.26 -8.91 7.47
C MET A 76 -8.11 -8.38 8.31
N LYS A 77 -8.01 -8.80 9.58
CA LYS A 77 -6.89 -8.41 10.46
C LYS A 77 -5.54 -8.83 9.89
N LEU A 78 -5.47 -10.03 9.30
CA LEU A 78 -4.27 -10.51 8.65
C LEU A 78 -3.94 -9.65 7.41
N GLY A 79 -4.93 -9.30 6.60
CA GLY A 79 -4.78 -8.37 5.48
C GLY A 79 -4.26 -7.00 5.90
N LEU A 80 -4.79 -6.44 6.99
CA LEU A 80 -4.32 -5.18 7.56
C LEU A 80 -2.89 -5.26 8.10
N LEU A 81 -2.53 -6.36 8.75
CA LEU A 81 -1.16 -6.59 9.21
C LEU A 81 -0.19 -6.70 8.04
N LEU A 82 -0.57 -7.43 7.00
CA LEU A 82 0.21 -7.55 5.78
C LEU A 82 0.35 -6.19 5.10
N PHE A 83 -0.73 -5.41 5.01
CA PHE A 83 -0.70 -4.05 4.47
C PHE A 83 0.28 -3.15 5.23
N LYS A 84 0.30 -3.24 6.56
CA LYS A 84 1.25 -2.48 7.40
C LYS A 84 2.72 -2.81 7.08
N ILE A 85 3.02 -4.00 6.59
CA ILE A 85 4.37 -4.43 6.21
C ILE A 85 4.65 -4.09 4.74
N VAL A 86 3.72 -4.42 3.84
CA VAL A 86 3.85 -4.24 2.40
C VAL A 86 3.91 -2.76 2.04
N ASN A 87 3.12 -1.90 2.68
CA ASN A 87 3.08 -0.48 2.36
C ASN A 87 4.46 0.21 2.55
N PRO A 88 5.16 0.07 3.70
CA PRO A 88 6.54 0.54 3.84
C PRO A 88 7.51 -0.10 2.85
N VAL A 89 7.38 -1.39 2.54
CA VAL A 89 8.27 -2.08 1.58
C VAL A 89 8.11 -1.51 0.17
N VAL A 90 6.87 -1.29 -0.27
CA VAL A 90 6.58 -0.67 -1.56
C VAL A 90 7.10 0.76 -1.60
N MET A 91 6.88 1.54 -0.54
CA MET A 91 7.42 2.90 -0.42
C MET A 91 8.95 2.92 -0.48
N LEU A 92 9.61 2.00 0.21
CA LEU A 92 11.07 1.82 0.16
C LEU A 92 11.52 1.50 -1.27
N LEU A 93 10.82 0.59 -1.96
CA LEU A 93 11.15 0.20 -3.33
C LEU A 93 11.01 1.39 -4.28
N ILE A 94 9.92 2.15 -4.17
CA ILE A 94 9.72 3.39 -4.94
C ILE A 94 10.87 4.37 -4.67
N TYR A 95 11.23 4.58 -3.40
CA TYR A 95 12.36 5.42 -3.03
C TYR A 95 13.68 4.95 -3.66
N ALA A 96 13.98 3.65 -3.55
CA ALA A 96 15.20 3.05 -4.05
C ALA A 96 15.30 3.04 -5.59
N VAL A 97 14.19 2.92 -6.30
CA VAL A 97 14.17 2.84 -7.77
C VAL A 97 13.99 4.20 -8.43
N ALA A 98 13.21 5.10 -7.84
CA ALA A 98 12.96 6.42 -8.41
C ALA A 98 13.95 7.47 -7.90
N PHE A 99 14.14 7.59 -6.59
CA PHE A 99 14.87 8.72 -5.99
C PHE A 99 16.36 8.46 -5.83
N VAL A 100 16.74 7.27 -5.35
CA VAL A 100 18.16 6.92 -5.16
C VAL A 100 18.99 7.04 -6.45
N PRO A 101 18.58 6.52 -7.62
CA PRO A 101 19.39 6.68 -8.83
C PRO A 101 19.51 8.13 -9.29
N ILE A 102 18.49 8.97 -9.06
CA ILE A 102 18.59 10.41 -9.32
C ILE A 102 19.68 11.03 -8.44
N GLY A 103 19.66 10.74 -7.13
CA GLY A 103 20.68 11.23 -6.20
C GLY A 103 22.09 10.74 -6.56
N VAL A 104 22.24 9.46 -6.92
CA VAL A 104 23.52 8.90 -7.40
C VAL A 104 23.97 9.59 -8.68
N PHE A 105 23.07 9.82 -9.63
CA PHE A 105 23.38 10.51 -10.89
C PHE A 105 23.84 11.96 -10.68
N LEU A 106 23.17 12.71 -9.80
CA LEU A 106 23.57 14.08 -9.44
C LEU A 106 24.94 14.08 -8.77
N ARG A 107 25.19 13.13 -7.85
CA ARG A 107 26.48 12.99 -7.17
C ARG A 107 27.62 12.63 -8.12
N LEU A 108 27.37 11.76 -9.11
CA LEU A 108 28.34 11.43 -10.16
C LEU A 108 28.63 12.63 -11.07
N ARG A 109 27.66 13.52 -11.31
CA ARG A 109 27.87 14.79 -12.02
C ARG A 109 28.54 15.88 -11.17
N GLY A 110 28.81 15.61 -9.88
CA GLY A 110 29.34 16.61 -8.95
C GLY A 110 28.35 17.74 -8.63
N TYR A 111 27.06 17.56 -8.95
CA TYR A 111 26.03 18.54 -8.67
C TYR A 111 25.45 18.28 -7.27
N ASP A 112 25.82 19.13 -6.31
CA ASP A 112 25.26 19.11 -4.95
C ASP A 112 24.32 20.32 -4.75
N PRO A 113 23.01 20.17 -4.99
CA PRO A 113 22.05 21.27 -4.86
C PRO A 113 21.84 21.69 -3.41
N LEU A 114 22.17 20.84 -2.44
CA LEU A 114 21.95 21.10 -1.02
C LEU A 114 23.21 21.66 -0.34
N VAL A 115 24.36 21.65 -1.02
CA VAL A 115 25.67 21.99 -0.44
C VAL A 115 25.81 21.31 0.92
N ALA A 116 25.57 20.00 0.95
CA ALA A 116 25.35 19.27 2.20
C ALA A 116 26.63 19.09 3.04
N ALA A 117 27.79 19.44 2.48
CA ALA A 117 29.06 19.44 3.17
C ALA A 117 29.14 20.57 4.19
N PHE A 118 29.41 20.23 5.45
CA PHE A 118 29.58 21.20 6.52
C PHE A 118 30.97 21.87 6.42
N ASP A 119 30.97 23.17 6.14
CA ASP A 119 32.16 24.02 6.10
C ASP A 119 32.32 24.80 7.42
N LYS A 120 33.37 24.48 8.19
CA LYS A 120 33.68 25.16 9.46
C LYS A 120 34.29 26.56 9.26
N GLY A 121 34.74 26.89 8.06
CA GLY A 121 35.29 28.19 7.70
C GLY A 121 34.28 29.15 7.07
N ALA A 122 33.05 28.68 6.79
CA ALA A 122 32.01 29.50 6.19
C ALA A 122 31.53 30.58 7.17
N HIS A 123 31.59 31.85 6.73
CA HIS A 123 31.10 33.00 7.50
C HIS A 123 29.57 32.98 7.66
N THR A 124 28.87 32.41 6.67
CA THR A 124 27.43 32.14 6.68
C THR A 124 27.10 31.08 5.63
N TYR A 125 26.09 30.25 5.89
CA TYR A 125 25.52 29.30 4.91
C TYR A 125 24.38 29.92 4.08
N TRP A 126 24.07 31.19 4.32
CA TRP A 126 23.01 31.89 3.63
C TRP A 126 23.42 32.19 2.18
N ASN A 127 22.68 31.62 1.21
CA ASN A 127 22.85 31.98 -0.19
C ASN A 127 22.25 33.38 -0.44
N GLU A 128 23.11 34.35 -0.77
CA GLU A 128 22.66 35.69 -1.13
C GLU A 128 21.88 35.68 -2.45
N ARG A 129 20.78 36.44 -2.48
CA ARG A 129 19.92 36.55 -3.66
C ARG A 129 20.64 37.33 -4.76
N GLN A 130 20.42 36.89 -6.00
CA GLN A 130 20.98 37.60 -7.14
C GLN A 130 20.29 38.95 -7.34
N PRO A 131 20.98 40.00 -7.82
CA PRO A 131 20.44 41.36 -7.93
C PRO A 131 19.21 41.54 -8.84
N HIS A 132 18.85 40.51 -9.62
CA HIS A 132 17.77 40.53 -10.61
C HIS A 132 16.54 39.70 -10.21
N GLU A 133 16.46 39.20 -8.97
CA GLU A 133 15.23 38.59 -8.48
C GLU A 133 14.13 39.65 -8.30
N PRO A 134 12.86 39.36 -8.70
CA PRO A 134 11.77 40.30 -8.53
C PRO A 134 11.63 40.70 -7.07
N ASP A 135 11.52 42.01 -6.83
CA ASP A 135 11.35 42.55 -5.49
C ASP A 135 10.10 41.90 -4.84
N PRO A 136 10.16 41.38 -3.60
CA PRO A 136 9.00 40.82 -2.90
C PRO A 136 7.80 41.78 -2.84
N THR A 137 8.01 43.09 -2.98
CA THR A 137 6.95 44.09 -3.10
C THR A 137 6.11 43.96 -4.38
N THR A 138 6.59 43.26 -5.40
CA THR A 138 5.88 43.01 -6.67
C THR A 138 4.68 42.07 -6.49
N MET A 139 4.62 41.29 -5.40
CA MET A 139 3.51 40.38 -5.07
C MET A 139 2.36 41.05 -4.29
N ARG A 140 2.33 42.39 -4.21
CA ARG A 140 1.32 43.10 -3.40
C ARG A 140 -0.12 42.98 -3.94
N ASN A 141 -0.30 42.68 -5.23
CA ASN A 141 -1.61 42.50 -5.87
C ASN A 141 -1.59 41.26 -6.79
N GLN A 142 -1.74 40.07 -6.20
CA GLN A 142 -1.71 38.78 -6.92
C GLN A 142 -3.10 38.19 -7.24
N PHE A 143 -4.16 38.96 -7.01
CA PHE A 143 -5.56 38.61 -7.27
C PHE A 143 -6.31 39.79 -7.88
#